data_AF-A0A8J7AW12-F1
#
_entry.id   AF-A0A8J7AW12-F1
#
_cell.length_a   1.000
_cell.length_b   1.000
_cell.length_c   1.000
_cell.angle_alpha   90.00
_cell.angle_beta   90.00
_cell.angle_gamma   90.00
#
_symmetry.space_group_name_H-M   'P 1'
#
loop_
_entity.id
_entity.type
_entity.pdbx_description
1 polymer ?
#
loop_
_entity_poly.entity_id
_entity_poly.type
_entity_poly.pdbx_seq_one_letter_code
_entity_poly.pdbx_strand_id
1 'polypeptide(L)'
;MTAKYQRTSSAVEGRNGYLSQRHHVSRGFSEPALKSLTIIHNFDLKRPDGSTAAQRLFGHDFPDLFEWVLGNFTDLPMPRRSSQAPQLNAPHSKLFPA
;
A
#
# COMPACT_ATOMS: atom_id res chain seq x y z
N MET A 1 -13.38 -17.80 5.31
CA MET A 1 -12.11 -18.17 4.65
C MET A 1 -11.04 -18.66 5.66
N THR A 2 -11.45 -19.19 6.82
CA THR A 2 -10.55 -19.37 7.99
C THR A 2 -10.28 -20.84 8.32
N ALA A 3 -11.06 -21.78 7.77
CA ALA A 3 -10.94 -23.21 8.07
C ALA A 3 -9.79 -23.93 7.35
N LYS A 4 -9.07 -23.25 6.44
CA LYS A 4 -7.95 -23.82 5.66
C LYS A 4 -6.56 -23.44 6.20
N TYR A 5 -6.49 -22.61 7.24
CA TYR A 5 -5.21 -22.14 7.79
C TYR A 5 -5.07 -22.64 9.22
N GLN A 6 -4.02 -23.41 9.47
CA GLN A 6 -3.63 -23.80 10.82
C GLN A 6 -2.99 -22.59 11.52
N ARG A 7 -3.26 -22.43 12.83
CA ARG A 7 -2.54 -21.45 13.64
C ARG A 7 -1.06 -21.85 13.66
N THR A 8 -0.25 -20.99 13.09
CA THR A 8 1.19 -21.11 13.02
C THR A 8 1.83 -20.57 14.30
N SER A 9 2.90 -21.18 14.78
CA SER A 9 3.57 -20.76 16.04
C SER A 9 4.43 -19.51 15.85
N SER A 10 4.86 -19.21 14.63
CA SER A 10 5.59 -17.97 14.31
C SER A 10 4.66 -16.83 13.88
N ALA A 11 4.99 -15.62 14.31
CA ALA A 11 4.32 -14.38 13.89
C ALA A 11 4.44 -14.09 12.38
N VAL A 12 5.41 -14.72 11.69
CA VAL A 12 5.70 -14.47 10.27
C VAL A 12 5.01 -15.47 9.35
N GLU A 13 4.71 -16.68 9.85
CA GLU A 13 4.18 -17.79 9.06
C GLU A 13 2.82 -17.46 8.42
N GLY A 14 1.94 -16.71 9.12
CA GLY A 14 0.65 -16.28 8.55
C GLY A 14 0.81 -15.39 7.31
N ARG A 15 1.74 -14.42 7.36
CA ARG A 15 2.03 -13.53 6.22
C ARG A 15 2.67 -14.31 5.07
N ASN A 16 3.61 -15.20 5.38
CA ASN A 16 4.27 -16.04 4.36
C ASN A 16 3.27 -16.98 3.69
N GLY A 17 2.35 -17.57 4.44
CA GLY A 17 1.26 -18.39 3.89
C GLY A 17 0.34 -17.60 2.97
N TYR A 18 -0.04 -16.39 3.36
CA TYR A 18 -0.83 -15.48 2.51
C TYR A 18 -0.11 -15.12 1.21
N LEU A 19 1.18 -14.75 1.28
CA LEU A 19 1.99 -14.41 0.11
C LEU A 19 2.18 -15.62 -0.81
N SER A 20 2.45 -16.80 -0.25
CA SER A 20 2.58 -18.05 -1.00
C SER A 20 1.28 -18.40 -1.74
N GLN A 21 0.13 -18.30 -1.07
CA GLN A 21 -1.15 -18.50 -1.72
C GLN A 21 -1.40 -17.48 -2.83
N ARG A 22 -1.14 -16.19 -2.59
CA ARG A 22 -1.29 -15.14 -3.61
C ARG A 22 -0.41 -15.44 -4.82
N HIS A 23 0.83 -15.88 -4.60
CA HIS A 23 1.73 -16.30 -5.67
C HIS A 23 1.25 -17.54 -6.42
N HIS A 24 0.60 -18.48 -5.73
CA HIS A 24 0.07 -19.69 -6.36
C HIS A 24 -1.20 -19.44 -7.18
N VAL A 25 -2.12 -18.60 -6.69
CA VAL A 25 -3.43 -18.34 -7.33
C VAL A 25 -3.36 -17.24 -8.40
N SER A 26 -2.37 -16.34 -8.31
CA SER A 26 -2.15 -15.25 -9.26
C SER A 26 -0.76 -15.35 -9.89
N ARG A 27 -0.31 -14.32 -10.63
CA ARG A 27 1.07 -14.26 -11.14
C ARG A 27 2.10 -13.77 -10.10
N GLY A 28 1.73 -13.81 -8.82
CA GLY A 28 2.54 -13.24 -7.75
C GLY A 28 2.60 -11.71 -7.79
N PHE A 29 3.58 -11.16 -7.07
CA PHE A 29 3.82 -9.73 -6.99
C PHE A 29 5.13 -9.38 -7.69
N SER A 30 5.17 -8.22 -8.34
CA SER A 30 6.45 -7.61 -8.70
C SER A 30 7.24 -7.30 -7.42
N GLU A 31 8.56 -7.27 -7.53
CA GLU A 31 9.43 -6.94 -6.40
C GLU A 31 9.10 -5.57 -5.76
N PRO A 32 8.81 -4.49 -6.52
CA PRO A 32 8.35 -3.23 -5.93
C PRO A 32 7.04 -3.38 -5.16
N ALA A 33 6.06 -4.11 -5.70
CA ALA A 33 4.78 -4.33 -5.02
C ALA A 33 4.96 -5.13 -3.72
N LEU A 34 5.81 -6.15 -3.73
CA LEU A 34 6.14 -6.93 -2.53
C LEU A 34 6.82 -6.05 -1.47
N LYS A 35 7.71 -5.15 -1.89
CA LYS A 35 8.34 -4.16 -1.00
C LYS A 35 7.31 -3.23 -0.37
N SER A 36 6.42 -2.64 -1.17
CA SER A 36 5.33 -1.77 -0.67
C SER A 36 4.42 -2.50 0.31
N LEU A 37 4.00 -3.73 0.01
CA LEU A 37 3.18 -4.54 0.91
C LEU A 37 3.90 -4.91 2.21
N THR A 38 5.23 -5.02 2.17
CA THR A 38 6.04 -5.23 3.38
C THR A 38 6.07 -3.99 4.24
N ILE A 39 6.18 -2.80 3.65
CA ILE A 39 6.14 -1.53 4.38
C ILE A 39 4.76 -1.34 5.01
N ILE A 40 3.68 -1.47 4.22
CA ILE A 40 2.30 -1.31 4.69
C ILE A 40 1.99 -2.28 5.84
N HIS A 41 2.38 -3.55 5.70
CA HIS A 41 2.18 -4.53 6.77
C HIS A 41 2.88 -4.16 8.08
N ASN A 42 4.10 -3.63 7.99
CA ASN A 42 4.91 -3.34 9.16
C ASN A 42 4.53 -2.02 9.84
N PHE A 43 4.17 -1.00 9.08
CA PHE A 43 4.06 0.38 9.59
C PHE A 43 2.66 0.99 9.54
N ASP A 44 1.70 0.40 8.82
CA ASP A 44 0.35 0.98 8.65
C ASP A 44 -0.77 0.08 9.18
N LEU A 45 -0.67 -1.24 8.99
CA LEU A 45 -1.67 -2.17 9.51
C LEU A 45 -1.62 -2.26 11.04
N LYS A 46 -2.72 -1.81 11.68
CA LYS A 46 -2.91 -1.80 13.13
C LYS A 46 -3.76 -2.98 13.59
N ARG A 47 -3.42 -3.52 14.76
CA ARG A 47 -4.26 -4.49 15.49
C ARG A 47 -5.40 -3.77 16.24
N PRO A 48 -6.34 -4.52 16.86
CA PRO A 48 -7.35 -3.94 17.75
C PRO A 48 -6.76 -3.12 18.92
N ASP A 49 -5.52 -3.40 19.33
CA ASP A 49 -4.78 -2.65 20.35
C ASP A 49 -4.10 -1.38 19.80
N GLY A 50 -4.26 -1.08 18.50
CA GLY A 50 -3.66 0.08 17.84
C GLY A 50 -2.20 -0.12 17.42
N SER A 51 -1.54 -1.21 17.81
CA SER A 51 -0.13 -1.45 17.51
C SER A 51 0.11 -1.98 16.10
N THR A 52 1.21 -1.54 15.50
CA THR A 52 1.72 -2.04 14.21
C THR A 52 2.61 -3.26 14.42
N ALA A 53 2.97 -3.98 13.34
CA ALA A 53 3.91 -5.10 13.45
C ALA A 53 5.33 -4.65 13.79
N ALA A 54 5.78 -3.52 13.26
CA ALA A 54 7.09 -2.95 13.58
C ALA A 54 7.18 -2.55 15.06
N GLN A 55 6.16 -1.88 15.62
CA GLN A 55 6.15 -1.50 17.03
C GLN A 55 6.34 -2.69 17.97
N ARG A 56 5.66 -3.80 17.69
CA ARG A 56 5.76 -5.03 18.50
C ARG A 56 7.12 -5.72 18.35
N LEU A 57 7.71 -5.66 17.16
CA LEU A 57 9.01 -6.28 16.88
C LEU A 57 10.16 -5.50 17.50
N PHE A 58 10.13 -4.16 17.42
CA PHE A 58 11.22 -3.28 17.83
C PHE A 58 11.02 -2.66 19.22
N GLY A 59 9.83 -2.72 19.79
CA GLY A 59 9.54 -2.25 21.14
C GLY A 59 9.47 -0.72 21.29
N HIS A 60 9.29 0.02 20.19
CA HIS A 60 9.14 1.47 20.22
C HIS A 60 8.20 1.96 19.11
N ASP A 61 7.77 3.21 19.22
CA ASP A 61 6.87 3.84 18.25
C ASP A 61 7.59 4.26 16.96
N PHE A 62 6.84 4.22 15.86
CA PHE A 62 7.28 4.70 14.55
C PHE A 62 6.38 5.86 14.10
N PRO A 63 6.88 6.75 13.24
CA PRO A 63 6.04 7.76 12.60
C PRO A 63 4.87 7.12 11.85
N ASP A 64 3.76 7.83 11.75
CA ASP A 64 2.64 7.42 10.91
C ASP A 64 3.10 7.28 9.45
N LEU A 65 2.82 6.12 8.83
CA LEU A 65 3.33 5.83 7.49
C LEU A 65 2.78 6.82 6.46
N PHE A 66 1.50 7.17 6.53
CA PHE A 66 0.88 8.03 5.54
C PHE A 66 1.44 9.45 5.64
N GLU A 67 1.53 9.99 6.85
CA GLU A 67 2.11 11.32 7.09
C GLU A 67 3.59 11.38 6.68
N TRP A 68 4.35 10.33 6.99
CA TRP A 68 5.75 10.24 6.57
C TRP A 68 5.88 10.20 5.05
N VAL A 69 5.06 9.39 4.37
CA VAL A 69 5.06 9.34 2.90
C VAL A 69 4.69 10.70 2.33
N LEU A 70 3.65 11.35 2.84
CA LEU A 70 3.21 12.66 2.37
C LEU A 70 4.31 13.72 2.49
N GLY A 71 5.03 13.74 3.62
CA GLY A 71 6.15 14.66 3.84
C GLY A 71 7.41 14.38 3.00
N ASN A 72 7.57 13.15 2.49
CA ASN A 72 8.70 12.74 1.66
C ASN A 72 8.32 12.56 0.18
N PHE A 73 7.06 12.79 -0.15
CA PHE A 73 6.56 12.57 -1.50
C PHE A 73 7.12 13.65 -2.42
N THR A 74 7.79 13.21 -3.49
CA THR A 74 8.27 14.08 -4.55
C THR A 74 7.18 14.35 -5.58
N ASP A 75 7.43 15.27 -6.52
CA ASP A 75 6.53 15.49 -7.65
C ASP A 75 6.21 14.19 -8.41
N LEU A 76 4.94 14.04 -8.76
CA LEU A 76 4.48 12.93 -9.60
C LEU A 76 5.07 13.05 -11.00
N PRO A 77 5.46 11.92 -11.63
CA PRO A 77 5.87 11.96 -13.02
C PRO A 77 4.74 12.53 -13.87
N MET A 78 5.11 13.46 -14.77
CA MET A 78 4.14 14.03 -15.70
C MET A 78 3.49 12.92 -16.54
N PRO A 79 2.19 13.05 -16.84
CA PRO A 79 1.50 12.08 -17.68
C PRO A 79 2.25 11.92 -19.01
N ARG A 80 2.32 10.68 -19.50
CA ARG A 80 2.91 10.39 -20.81
C ARG A 80 2.26 11.30 -21.85
N ARG A 81 3.06 12.08 -22.58
CA ARG A 81 2.56 12.87 -23.72
C ARG A 81 2.03 11.91 -24.77
N SER A 82 0.70 11.85 -24.89
CA SER A 82 0.02 11.16 -25.96
C SER A 82 0.24 11.94 -27.26
N SER A 83 0.59 11.27 -28.35
CA SER A 83 0.54 11.88 -29.70
C SER A 83 -0.89 12.22 -30.14
N GLN A 84 -1.87 11.64 -29.45
CA GLN A 84 -3.31 11.78 -29.65
C GLN A 84 -3.93 12.47 -28.42
N ALA A 85 -3.24 13.42 -27.78
CA ALA A 85 -3.84 14.16 -26.68
C ALA A 85 -5.12 14.82 -27.22
N PRO A 86 -6.32 14.41 -26.76
CA PRO A 86 -7.52 15.11 -27.19
C PRO A 86 -7.34 16.54 -26.72
N GLN A 87 -7.54 17.50 -27.62
CA GLN A 87 -7.61 18.89 -27.19
C GLN A 87 -8.70 18.93 -26.12
N LEU A 88 -8.31 19.30 -24.89
CA LEU A 88 -9.26 19.55 -23.82
C LEU A 88 -10.17 20.66 -24.34
N ASN A 89 -11.34 20.30 -24.85
CA ASN A 89 -12.42 21.26 -25.03
C ASN A 89 -12.68 21.79 -23.63
N ALA A 90 -12.28 23.04 -23.39
CA ALA A 90 -12.33 23.65 -22.06
C ALA A 90 -13.73 23.42 -21.45
N PRO A 91 -13.87 22.60 -20.41
CA PRO A 91 -15.16 22.48 -19.75
C PRO A 91 -15.29 23.67 -18.81
N HIS A 92 -16.32 24.48 -19.07
CA HIS A 92 -17.01 25.27 -18.07
C HIS A 92 -16.31 26.48 -17.42
N SER A 93 -15.57 27.31 -18.18
CA SER A 93 -15.31 28.70 -17.74
C SER A 93 -16.56 29.59 -17.68
N LYS A 94 -17.74 29.07 -18.03
CA LYS A 94 -19.02 29.79 -18.07
C LYS A 94 -20.01 29.45 -16.94
N LEU A 95 -19.68 28.56 -15.99
CA LEU A 95 -20.67 28.10 -15.01
C LEU A 95 -20.75 28.91 -13.71
N PHE A 96 -19.83 29.84 -13.45
CA PHE A 96 -19.90 30.69 -12.26
C PHE A 96 -19.78 32.17 -12.66
N PRO A 97 -20.89 32.92 -12.66
CA PRO A 97 -20.80 34.39 -12.70
C PRO A 97 -20.20 34.90 -11.37
N ALA A 98 -19.50 36.03 -11.49
CA ALA A 98 -18.80 36.74 -10.41
C ALA A 98 -19.73 37.27 -9.30
#